data_AF-A0A914DQV7-F1
#
_entry.id   AF-A0A914DQV7-F1
#
_cell.length_a   1.000
_cell.length_b   1.000
_cell.length_c   1.000
_cell.angle_alpha   90.00
_cell.angle_beta   90.00
_cell.angle_gamma   90.00
#
_symmetry.space_group_name_H-M   'P 1'
#
loop_
_entity.id
_entity.type
_entity.pdbx_description
1 polymer ?
#
loop_
_entity_poly.entity_id
_entity_poly.type
_entity_poly.pdbx_seq_one_letter_code
_entity_poly.pdbx_strand_id
1 'polypeptide(L)' 'MIYDNFSFFVFILTTCLVSKVLALNEFDTTSALTVAQFECLKKQGFVAFMGRVYDPIGDFDEVGIQNMHNAHQGK' A
#
# COMPACT_ATOMS: atom_id res chain seq x y z
N MET A 1 43.28 17.54 10.08
CA MET A 1 41.86 17.90 10.34
C MET A 1 41.02 18.11 9.06
N ILE A 2 41.51 17.81 7.85
CA ILE A 2 40.72 17.95 6.60
C ILE A 2 39.97 16.65 6.24
N TYR A 3 40.51 15.48 6.63
CA TYR A 3 39.93 14.17 6.31
C TYR A 3 38.63 13.85 7.06
N ASP A 4 38.40 14.42 8.24
CA ASP A 4 37.16 14.19 9.02
C ASP A 4 35.92 14.73 8.31
N ASN A 5 36.01 15.96 7.77
CA ASN A 5 34.88 16.60 7.10
C ASN A 5 34.52 15.91 5.78
N PHE A 6 35.51 15.43 5.03
CA PHE A 6 35.29 14.69 3.77
C PHE A 6 34.67 13.32 4.02
N SER A 7 35.17 12.59 5.02
CA SER A 7 34.64 11.28 5.40
C SER A 7 33.20 11.38 5.92
N PHE A 8 32.91 12.40 6.71
CA PHE A 8 31.55 12.69 7.19
C PHE A 8 30.59 13.02 6.04
N PHE A 9 31.04 13.81 5.05
CA PHE A 9 30.22 14.14 3.88
C PHE A 9 29.92 12.91 3.01
N VAL A 10 30.91 12.04 2.80
CA VAL A 10 30.74 10.79 2.05
C VAL A 10 29.78 9.84 2.77
N PHE A 11 29.85 9.78 4.11
CA PHE A 11 28.96 8.97 4.94
C PHE A 11 27.50 9.43 4.90
N ILE A 12 27.26 10.76 4.92
CA ILE A 12 25.91 11.32 4.75
C ILE A 12 25.37 11.05 3.34
N LEU A 13 26.21 11.19 2.30
CA LEU A 13 25.78 10.95 0.92
C LEU A 13 25.41 9.48 0.69
N THR A 14 26.17 8.54 1.24
CA THR A 14 25.88 7.09 1.10
C THR A 14 24.61 6.67 1.86
N THR A 15 24.35 7.22 3.05
CA THR A 15 23.15 6.85 3.84
C THR A 15 21.84 7.37 3.23
N CYS A 16 21.88 8.51 2.52
CA CYS A 16 20.70 9.07 1.85
C CYS A 16 20.27 8.23 0.63
N LEU A 17 21.22 7.65 -0.12
CA LEU A 17 20.90 6.79 -1.27
C LEU A 17 20.27 5.43 -0.92
N VAL A 18 20.44 4.96 0.33
CA VAL A 18 19.92 3.66 0.77
C VAL A 18 18.54 3.77 1.42
N SER A 19 18.07 4.99 1.67
CA SER A 19 16.73 5.26 2.20
C SER A 19 15.66 5.09 1.11
N LYS A 20 15.50 3.87 0.58
CA LYS A 20 14.29 3.51 -0.17
C LYS A 20 13.14 3.51 0.82
N VAL A 21 12.33 4.57 0.81
CA VAL A 21 11.03 4.57 1.46
C VAL A 21 10.24 3.41 0.86
N LEU A 22 10.01 2.37 1.65
CA LEU A 22 9.11 1.28 1.31
C LEU A 22 7.68 1.86 1.30
N ALA A 23 7.27 2.40 0.15
CA ALA A 23 5.88 2.75 -0.06
C ALA A 23 5.06 1.45 -0.08
N LEU A 24 4.14 1.31 0.86
CA LEU A 24 3.13 0.26 0.81
C LEU A 24 2.18 0.60 -0.34
N ASN A 25 2.03 -0.30 -1.30
CA ASN A 25 1.05 -0.13 -2.36
C ASN A 25 -0.32 -0.52 -1.79
N GLU A 26 -1.14 0.47 -1.53
CA GLU A 26 -2.51 0.30 -1.06
C GLU A 26 -3.46 0.79 -2.15
N PHE A 27 -4.69 0.28 -2.13
CA PHE A 27 -5.72 0.73 -3.06
C PHE A 27 -7.10 0.72 -2.42
N ASP A 28 -7.97 1.57 -2.94
CA ASP A 28 -9.40 1.58 -2.67
C ASP A 28 -10.16 1.46 -4.00
N THR A 29 -11.37 0.92 -3.91
CA THR A 29 -12.31 0.95 -5.03
C THR A 29 -13.74 0.79 -4.54
N THR A 30 -14.67 1.39 -5.27
CA THR A 30 -16.11 1.23 -5.10
C THR A 30 -16.70 0.18 -6.02
N SER A 31 -15.90 -0.34 -6.96
CA SER A 31 -16.32 -1.39 -7.88
C SER A 31 -16.21 -2.76 -7.23
N ALA A 32 -17.15 -3.66 -7.52
CA ALA A 32 -17.07 -5.04 -7.04
C ALA A 32 -15.84 -5.75 -7.62
N LEU A 33 -15.05 -6.35 -6.75
CA LEU A 33 -13.87 -7.15 -7.09
C LEU A 33 -14.06 -8.58 -6.62
N THR A 34 -13.73 -9.53 -7.49
CA THR A 34 -13.68 -10.96 -7.18
C THR A 34 -12.41 -11.31 -6.39
N VAL A 35 -12.41 -12.48 -5.73
CA VAL A 35 -11.22 -13.01 -5.03
C VAL A 35 -10.02 -13.13 -5.97
N ALA A 36 -10.22 -13.62 -7.19
CA ALA A 36 -9.14 -13.77 -8.18
C ALA A 36 -8.50 -12.42 -8.59
N GLN A 37 -9.28 -11.34 -8.59
CA GLN A 37 -8.75 -9.99 -8.84
C GLN A 37 -7.90 -9.50 -7.66
N PHE A 38 -8.32 -9.75 -6.41
CA PHE A 38 -7.50 -9.45 -5.24
C PHE A 38 -6.18 -10.22 -5.24
N GLU A 39 -6.21 -11.51 -5.59
CA GLU A 39 -4.99 -12.31 -5.74
C GLU A 39 -4.06 -11.76 -6.84
N CYS A 40 -4.63 -11.27 -7.94
CA CYS A 40 -3.87 -10.61 -9.00
C CYS A 40 -3.19 -9.35 -8.49
N LEU A 41 -3.92 -8.47 -7.80
CA LEU A 41 -3.38 -7.23 -7.23
C LEU A 41 -2.28 -7.51 -6.19
N LYS A 42 -2.45 -8.54 -5.37
CA LYS A 42 -1.41 -9.01 -4.45
C LYS A 42 -0.14 -9.41 -5.19
N LYS A 43 -0.26 -10.15 -6.30
CA LYS A 43 0.89 -10.52 -7.15
C LYS A 43 1.56 -9.30 -7.80
N GLN A 44 0.82 -8.22 -8.03
CA GLN A 44 1.36 -6.93 -8.50
C GLN A 44 1.98 -6.08 -7.38
N GLY A 45 2.00 -6.59 -6.14
CA GLY A 45 2.66 -5.93 -5.02
C GLY A 45 1.76 -5.01 -4.20
N PHE A 46 0.44 -5.06 -4.38
CA PHE A 46 -0.49 -4.41 -3.46
C PHE A 46 -0.60 -5.19 -2.16
N VAL A 47 -0.51 -4.50 -1.03
CA VAL A 47 -0.39 -5.09 0.32
C VAL A 47 -1.60 -4.85 1.20
N ALA A 48 -2.43 -3.87 0.86
CA ALA A 48 -3.66 -3.56 1.58
C ALA A 48 -4.77 -3.08 0.64
N PHE A 49 -6.01 -3.30 1.07
CA PHE A 49 -7.22 -2.81 0.45
C PHE A 49 -8.03 -2.00 1.47
N MET A 50 -8.48 -0.81 1.07
CA MET A 50 -9.40 0.01 1.85
C MET A 50 -10.80 -0.07 1.26
N GLY A 51 -11.70 -0.76 1.96
CA GLY A 51 -13.10 -0.88 1.59
C GLY A 51 -13.97 0.20 2.24
N ARG A 52 -14.96 0.70 1.50
CA ARG A 52 -15.98 1.60 2.04
C ARG A 52 -17.03 0.80 2.81
N VAL A 53 -17.42 1.28 3.99
CA VAL A 53 -18.43 0.63 4.85
C VAL A 53 -19.82 1.25 4.68
N TYR A 54 -19.87 2.56 4.41
CA TYR A 54 -21.11 3.33 4.23
C TYR A 54 -21.07 4.12 2.93
N ASP A 55 -22.18 4.17 2.22
CA ASP A 55 -22.39 5.09 1.10
C ASP A 55 -22.53 6.54 1.60
N PRO A 56 -22.15 7.56 0.82
CA PRO A 56 -22.47 8.96 1.10
C PRO A 56 -23.89 9.27 1.59
N ILE A 57 -24.89 8.46 1.24
CA ILE A 57 -26.29 8.65 1.69
C ILE A 57 -26.58 8.09 3.09
N GLY A 58 -25.61 7.44 3.73
CA GLY A 58 -25.71 6.89 5.10
C GLY A 58 -26.12 5.42 5.19
N ASP A 59 -26.37 4.77 4.05
CA ASP A 59 -26.65 3.34 3.98
C ASP A 59 -25.37 2.50 4.01
N PHE A 60 -25.49 1.21 4.33
CA PHE A 60 -24.38 0.27 4.24
C PHE A 60 -23.96 0.07 2.79
N ASP A 61 -22.65 0.12 2.53
CA ASP A 61 -22.10 -0.20 1.21
C ASP A 61 -21.91 -1.72 1.09
N GLU A 62 -22.93 -2.41 0.59
CA GLU A 62 -22.89 -3.86 0.39
C GLU A 62 -21.74 -4.29 -0.52
N VAL A 63 -21.38 -3.48 -1.52
CA VAL A 63 -20.28 -3.77 -2.45
C VAL A 63 -18.94 -3.64 -1.74
N GLY A 64 -18.76 -2.58 -0.97
CA GLY A 64 -17.56 -2.37 -0.16
C GLY A 64 -17.38 -3.46 0.90
N ILE A 65 -18.46 -3.88 1.55
CA ILE A 65 -18.48 -5.01 2.49
C ILE A 65 -18.10 -6.32 1.79
N GLN A 66 -18.72 -6.61 0.64
CA GLN A 66 -18.39 -7.79 -0.16
C GLN A 66 -16.91 -7.79 -0.59
N ASN A 67 -16.37 -6.63 -0.96
CA ASN A 67 -14.97 -6.49 -1.32
C ASN A 67 -14.04 -6.77 -0.14
N MET A 68 -14.38 -6.33 1.07
CA MET A 68 -13.61 -6.67 2.27
C MET A 68 -13.62 -8.19 2.55
N HIS A 69 -14.77 -8.84 2.35
CA HIS A 69 -14.85 -10.30 2.45
C HIS A 69 -13.98 -11.00 1.38
N ASN A 70 -14.05 -10.57 0.12
CA ASN A 70 -13.26 -11.14 -0.97
C ASN A 70 -11.75 -10.89 -0.79
N ALA A 71 -11.37 -9.71 -0.33
CA ALA A 71 -9.99 -9.36 -0.01
C ALA A 71 -9.44 -10.22 1.14
N HIS A 72 -10.27 -10.55 2.13
CA HIS A 72 -9.89 -11.46 3.22
C HIS A 72 -9.67 -12.90 2.74
N GLN A 73 -10.47 -13.36 1.79
CA GLN A 73 -10.34 -14.71 1.19
C GLN A 73 -9.15 -14.81 0.24
N GLY A 74 -8.85 -13.74 -0.52
CA GLY A 74 -7.71 -13.67 -1.43
C GLY A 74 -6.36 -13.37 -0.75
N LYS A 75 -6.29 -13.56 0.58
CA LYS A 75 -5.08 -13.34 1.39
C LYS A 75 -4.00 -14.40 1.17
#